data_AF-A0A7S1PUD3-F1
#
_entry.id   AF-A0A7S1PUD3-F1
#
_cell.length_a   1.000
_cell.length_b   1.000
_cell.length_c   1.000
_cell.angle_alpha   90.00
_cell.angle_beta   90.00
_cell.angle_gamma   90.00
#
_symmetry.space_group_name_H-M   'P 1'
#
loop_
_entity.id
_entity.type
_entity.pdbx_description
1 polymer ?
#
loop_
_entity_poly.entity_id
_entity_poly.type
_entity_poly.pdbx_seq_one_letter_code
_entity_poly.pdbx_strand_id
1 'polypeptide(L)'
;QLKDAIRVNEELGTTLSTASLSTAFSGDETLTQQFRQIARLISAHGAREAERDMFFAQLNGFDHHRSVESSLRDLLTEVNTALSAFVTELKAQGAFDKVTLVMHSDFGRTLAPNSNSGTDHGWAGNTFVLGGSVNGGKIYNKYTRSLLPGHDMDVYHGRIIPEFPWENIMVPIAQWMGMEPDQTSGVFPNLQYFNVSKHILPRSTVFSN
;
A
#
# COMPACT_ATOMS: atom_id res chain seq x y z
N GLN A 1 28.28 -12.24 -6.05
CA GLN A 1 26.94 -11.83 -6.53
C GLN A 1 26.04 -13.02 -6.84
N LEU A 2 26.25 -13.83 -7.90
CA LEU A 2 25.37 -15.00 -8.17
C LEU A 2 25.45 -16.10 -7.11
N LYS A 3 26.66 -16.48 -6.68
CA LYS A 3 26.86 -17.49 -5.61
C LYS A 3 26.23 -17.05 -4.28
N ASP A 4 26.34 -15.76 -3.96
CA ASP A 4 25.73 -15.20 -2.75
C ASP A 4 24.20 -15.21 -2.83
N ALA A 5 23.64 -14.89 -4.00
CA ALA A 5 22.19 -14.95 -4.23
C ALA A 5 21.63 -16.37 -4.11
N ILE A 6 22.35 -17.38 -4.63
CA ILE A 6 21.96 -18.80 -4.50
C ILE A 6 21.97 -19.22 -3.03
N ARG A 7 23.06 -18.93 -2.30
CA ARG A 7 23.17 -19.26 -0.88
C ARG A 7 22.04 -18.62 -0.06
N VAL A 8 21.79 -17.33 -0.25
CA VAL A 8 20.71 -16.63 0.45
C VAL A 8 19.35 -17.26 0.14
N ASN A 9 19.12 -17.67 -1.11
CA ASN A 9 17.88 -18.33 -1.50
C ASN A 9 17.73 -19.73 -0.89
N GLU A 10 18.81 -20.50 -0.79
CA GLU A 10 18.81 -21.82 -0.14
C GLU A 10 18.57 -21.69 1.37
N GLU A 11 19.29 -20.79 2.05
CA GLU A 11 19.12 -20.49 3.47
C GLU A 11 17.68 -20.03 3.76
N LEU A 12 17.15 -19.09 2.96
CA LEU A 12 15.78 -18.62 3.08
C LEU A 12 14.77 -19.75 2.81
N GLY A 13 15.04 -20.60 1.83
CA GLY A 13 14.24 -21.79 1.54
C GLY A 13 14.16 -22.75 2.73
N THR A 14 15.29 -22.99 3.41
CA THR A 14 15.33 -23.79 4.64
C THR A 14 14.55 -23.12 5.76
N THR A 15 14.77 -21.84 6.03
CA THR A 15 14.04 -21.11 7.09
C THR A 15 12.53 -21.07 6.84
N LEU A 16 12.12 -20.92 5.58
CA LEU A 16 10.70 -20.91 5.21
C LEU A 16 10.07 -22.30 5.23
N SER A 17 10.86 -23.37 5.13
CA SER A 17 10.35 -24.75 5.20
C SER A 17 9.71 -25.06 6.56
N THR A 18 10.16 -24.39 7.62
CA THR A 18 9.62 -24.48 8.98
C THR A 18 8.56 -23.42 9.28
N ALA A 19 8.38 -22.44 8.40
CA ALA A 19 7.37 -21.39 8.57
C ALA A 19 5.97 -21.93 8.28
N SER A 20 5.21 -22.19 9.34
CA SER A 20 3.80 -22.56 9.26
C SER A 20 2.90 -21.33 9.27
N LEU A 21 1.80 -21.39 8.51
CA LEU A 21 0.70 -20.44 8.62
C LEU A 21 -0.39 -21.05 9.50
N SER A 22 -1.10 -20.19 10.23
CA SER A 22 -2.15 -20.59 11.16
C SER A 22 -3.54 -20.69 10.51
N THR A 23 -3.71 -20.09 9.34
CA THR A 23 -4.97 -19.94 8.63
C THR A 23 -4.82 -20.25 7.14
N ALA A 24 -5.94 -20.44 6.45
CA ALA A 24 -5.95 -20.79 5.04
C ALA A 24 -5.86 -19.55 4.14
N PHE A 25 -5.01 -19.64 3.11
CA PHE A 25 -5.07 -18.78 1.93
C PHE A 25 -5.73 -19.59 0.82
N SER A 26 -6.98 -19.29 0.52
CA SER A 26 -7.74 -19.93 -0.55
C SER A 26 -7.57 -19.16 -1.85
N GLY A 27 -7.39 -19.88 -2.96
CA GLY A 27 -7.30 -19.31 -4.29
C GLY A 27 -5.86 -19.23 -4.82
N ASP A 28 -5.75 -19.24 -6.14
CA ASP A 28 -4.48 -19.23 -6.87
C ASP A 28 -4.15 -17.85 -7.44
N GLU A 29 -4.92 -16.82 -7.03
CA GLU A 29 -4.73 -15.46 -7.48
C GLU A 29 -3.37 -14.91 -7.05
N THR A 30 -2.81 -14.04 -7.90
CA THR A 30 -1.42 -13.61 -7.80
C THR A 30 -1.16 -12.83 -6.51
N LEU A 31 -2.09 -11.97 -6.10
CA LEU A 31 -1.96 -11.21 -4.86
C LEU A 31 -2.12 -12.09 -3.62
N THR A 32 -3.03 -13.07 -3.66
CA THR A 32 -3.22 -14.05 -2.58
C THR A 32 -1.94 -14.84 -2.31
N GLN A 33 -1.28 -15.33 -3.36
CA GLN A 33 -0.04 -16.10 -3.23
C GLN A 33 1.13 -15.24 -2.73
N GLN A 34 1.22 -13.98 -3.15
CA GLN A 34 2.21 -13.03 -2.63
C GLN A 34 2.00 -12.78 -1.13
N PHE A 35 0.78 -12.49 -0.69
CA PHE A 35 0.50 -12.28 0.75
C PHE A 35 0.70 -13.55 1.57
N ARG A 36 0.39 -14.73 1.01
CA ARG A 36 0.73 -16.01 1.64
C ARG A 36 2.23 -16.12 1.90
N GLN A 37 3.05 -15.76 0.92
CA GLN A 37 4.51 -15.82 1.05
C GLN A 37 5.05 -14.76 2.03
N ILE A 38 4.50 -13.55 2.01
CA ILE A 38 4.83 -12.49 2.97
C ILE A 38 4.47 -12.92 4.40
N ALA A 39 3.29 -13.53 4.61
CA ALA A 39 2.90 -14.02 5.92
C ALA A 39 3.85 -15.11 6.46
N ARG A 40 4.43 -15.95 5.60
CA ARG A 40 5.47 -16.92 5.98
C ARG A 40 6.79 -16.24 6.34
N LEU A 41 7.16 -15.20 5.61
CA LEU A 41 8.36 -14.41 5.91
C LEU A 41 8.23 -13.69 7.26
N ILE A 42 7.04 -13.18 7.57
CA ILE A 42 6.71 -12.55 8.85
C ILE A 42 6.74 -13.59 9.98
N SER A 43 6.12 -14.76 9.82
CA SER A 43 6.16 -15.79 10.88
C SER A 43 7.59 -16.30 11.15
N ALA A 44 8.46 -16.24 10.14
CA ALA A 44 9.87 -16.59 10.25
C ALA A 44 10.78 -15.44 10.73
N HIS A 45 10.25 -14.26 11.08
CA HIS A 45 11.08 -13.07 11.35
C HIS A 45 12.15 -13.31 12.43
N GLY A 46 11.82 -14.05 13.49
CA GLY A 46 12.75 -14.37 14.57
C GLY A 46 13.90 -15.28 14.13
N ALA A 47 13.61 -16.31 13.32
CA ALA A 47 14.64 -17.19 12.76
C ALA A 47 15.49 -16.50 11.68
N ARG A 48 14.96 -15.43 11.07
CA ARG A 48 15.68 -14.56 10.14
C ARG A 48 16.46 -13.43 10.83
N GLU A 49 16.30 -13.28 12.15
CA GLU A 49 16.84 -12.14 12.91
C GLU A 49 16.44 -10.78 12.29
N ALA A 50 15.25 -10.72 11.69
CA ALA A 50 14.76 -9.52 11.02
C ALA A 50 14.17 -8.54 12.03
N GLU A 51 14.86 -7.43 12.27
CA GLU A 51 14.37 -6.34 13.13
C GLU A 51 13.31 -5.47 12.42
N ARG A 52 13.51 -5.22 11.12
CA ARG A 52 12.62 -4.43 10.26
C ARG A 52 12.60 -5.05 8.88
N ASP A 53 11.42 -5.40 8.41
CA ASP A 53 11.22 -5.95 7.08
C ASP A 53 10.37 -5.00 6.22
N MET A 54 10.70 -4.92 4.94
CA MET A 54 9.88 -4.28 3.92
C MET A 54 9.62 -5.28 2.81
N PHE A 55 8.35 -5.46 2.48
CA PHE A 55 7.91 -6.37 1.43
C PHE A 55 7.15 -5.60 0.36
N PHE A 56 7.31 -6.03 -0.89
CA PHE A 56 6.55 -5.52 -2.02
C PHE A 56 5.65 -6.63 -2.55
N ALA A 57 4.37 -6.31 -2.72
CA ALA A 57 3.41 -7.13 -3.44
C ALA A 57 2.81 -6.28 -4.56
N GLN A 58 2.62 -6.87 -5.73
CA GLN A 58 2.14 -6.17 -6.91
C GLN A 58 0.92 -6.88 -7.49
N LEU A 59 -0.12 -6.11 -7.79
CA LEU A 59 -1.24 -6.55 -8.60
C LEU A 59 -1.34 -5.61 -9.81
N ASN A 60 -1.20 -6.20 -10.99
CA ASN A 60 -1.33 -5.48 -12.26
C ASN A 60 -2.79 -5.48 -12.73
N GLY A 61 -3.07 -4.74 -13.80
CA GLY A 61 -4.36 -4.78 -14.49
C GLY A 61 -5.10 -3.46 -14.47
N PHE A 62 -4.83 -2.54 -13.53
CA PHE A 62 -5.62 -1.32 -13.32
C PHE A 62 -5.60 -0.28 -14.47
N ASP A 63 -4.80 -0.47 -15.53
CA ASP A 63 -4.72 0.45 -16.67
C ASP A 63 -5.83 0.22 -17.72
N HIS A 64 -7.09 0.41 -17.31
CA HIS A 64 -8.25 0.09 -18.14
C HIS A 64 -8.76 1.28 -18.95
N HIS A 65 -8.52 1.28 -20.26
CA HIS A 65 -9.09 2.27 -21.19
C HIS A 65 -10.45 1.89 -21.78
N ARG A 66 -11.04 0.78 -21.30
CA ARG A 66 -12.38 0.27 -21.63
C ARG A 66 -12.83 -0.67 -20.50
N SER A 67 -14.12 -1.01 -20.44
CA SER A 67 -14.65 -2.04 -19.51
C SER A 67 -14.24 -1.85 -18.05
N VAL A 68 -14.06 -0.59 -17.63
CA VAL A 68 -13.48 -0.22 -16.32
C VAL A 68 -14.25 -0.86 -15.17
N GLU A 69 -15.59 -0.83 -15.22
CA GLU A 69 -16.42 -1.37 -14.14
C GLU A 69 -16.23 -2.87 -13.93
N SER A 70 -16.32 -3.68 -14.99
CA SER A 70 -16.16 -5.13 -14.89
C SER A 70 -14.76 -5.50 -14.43
N SER A 71 -13.73 -4.86 -14.98
CA SER A 71 -12.36 -5.20 -14.65
C SER A 71 -11.96 -4.74 -13.24
N LEU A 72 -12.45 -3.58 -12.78
CA LEU A 72 -12.27 -3.17 -11.39
C LEU A 72 -13.01 -4.10 -10.42
N ARG A 73 -14.19 -4.62 -10.79
CA ARG A 73 -14.92 -5.58 -9.95
C ARG A 73 -14.08 -6.83 -9.69
N ASP A 74 -13.47 -7.39 -10.73
CA ASP A 74 -12.65 -8.58 -10.62
C ASP A 74 -11.38 -8.31 -9.80
N LEU A 75 -10.65 -7.23 -10.13
CA LEU A 75 -9.42 -6.86 -9.43
C LEU A 75 -9.66 -6.52 -7.96
N LEU A 76 -10.70 -5.76 -7.64
CA LEU A 76 -11.03 -5.42 -6.25
C LEU A 76 -11.56 -6.64 -5.47
N THR A 77 -12.14 -7.63 -6.15
CA THR A 77 -12.51 -8.91 -5.53
C THR A 77 -11.25 -9.69 -5.13
N GLU A 78 -10.24 -9.76 -6.00
CA GLU A 78 -8.94 -10.36 -5.66
C GLU A 78 -8.28 -9.62 -4.49
N VAL A 79 -8.22 -8.28 -4.54
CA VAL A 79 -7.70 -7.45 -3.44
C VAL A 79 -8.41 -7.76 -2.12
N ASN A 80 -9.75 -7.78 -2.13
CA ASN A 80 -10.53 -8.02 -0.92
C ASN A 80 -10.27 -9.42 -0.34
N THR A 81 -10.23 -10.45 -1.17
CA THR A 81 -9.94 -11.84 -0.76
C THR A 81 -8.54 -11.94 -0.17
N ALA A 82 -7.53 -11.41 -0.87
CA ALA A 82 -6.14 -11.49 -0.47
C ALA A 82 -5.87 -10.72 0.84
N LEU A 83 -6.40 -9.50 0.98
CA LEU A 83 -6.28 -8.72 2.21
C LEU A 83 -7.00 -9.38 3.39
N SER A 84 -8.18 -9.95 3.17
CA SER A 84 -8.95 -10.61 4.25
C SER A 84 -8.20 -11.82 4.80
N ALA A 85 -7.64 -12.67 3.92
CA ALA A 85 -6.82 -13.81 4.33
C ALA A 85 -5.55 -13.34 5.06
N PHE A 86 -4.86 -12.33 4.51
CA PHE A 86 -3.63 -11.80 5.11
C PHE A 86 -3.87 -11.22 6.51
N VAL A 87 -4.92 -10.42 6.71
CA VAL A 87 -5.27 -9.86 8.02
C VAL A 87 -5.64 -10.95 9.02
N THR A 88 -6.40 -11.95 8.57
CA THR A 88 -6.80 -13.09 9.42
C THR A 88 -5.56 -13.85 9.89
N GLU A 89 -4.61 -14.10 8.99
CA GLU A 89 -3.35 -14.76 9.31
C GLU A 89 -2.49 -13.93 10.27
N LEU A 90 -2.28 -12.63 9.99
CA LEU A 90 -1.46 -11.78 10.87
C LEU A 90 -2.04 -11.68 12.29
N LYS A 91 -3.37 -11.70 12.43
CA LYS A 91 -4.02 -11.76 13.74
C LYS A 91 -3.76 -13.10 14.43
N ALA A 92 -3.86 -14.21 13.71
CA ALA A 92 -3.56 -15.53 14.24
C ALA A 92 -2.09 -15.69 14.67
N GLN A 93 -1.17 -15.05 13.95
CA GLN A 93 0.25 -14.98 14.31
C GLN A 93 0.56 -14.02 15.47
N GLY A 94 -0.40 -13.20 15.92
CA GLY A 94 -0.15 -12.12 16.89
C GLY A 94 0.75 -11.01 16.35
N ALA A 95 0.87 -10.89 15.02
CA ALA A 95 1.75 -9.95 14.33
C ALA A 95 1.02 -8.72 13.80
N PHE A 96 -0.32 -8.70 13.78
CA PHE A 96 -1.11 -7.65 13.14
C PHE A 96 -0.80 -6.23 13.64
N ASP A 97 -0.52 -6.04 14.93
CA ASP A 97 -0.18 -4.74 15.50
C ASP A 97 1.21 -4.24 15.09
N LYS A 98 2.06 -5.13 14.55
CA LYS A 98 3.44 -4.87 14.13
C LYS A 98 3.58 -4.77 12.61
N VAL A 99 2.47 -4.76 11.86
CA VAL A 99 2.48 -4.70 10.40
C VAL A 99 1.61 -3.55 9.92
N THR A 100 2.16 -2.73 9.02
CA THR A 100 1.44 -1.70 8.29
C THR A 100 1.53 -1.99 6.80
N LEU A 101 0.37 -2.18 6.17
CA LEU A 101 0.20 -2.30 4.73
C LEU A 101 -0.18 -0.95 4.15
N VAL A 102 0.44 -0.60 3.03
CA VAL A 102 0.19 0.63 2.27
C VAL A 102 -0.05 0.23 0.84
N MET A 103 -1.22 0.58 0.31
CA MET A 103 -1.52 0.42 -1.11
C MET A 103 -1.26 1.75 -1.82
N HIS A 104 -0.42 1.71 -2.84
CA HIS A 104 -0.13 2.86 -3.69
C HIS A 104 -0.24 2.49 -5.18
N SER A 105 -0.39 3.50 -6.03
CA SER A 105 -0.43 3.35 -7.48
C SER A 105 0.34 4.49 -8.14
N ASP A 106 1.03 4.19 -9.23
CA ASP A 106 1.87 5.15 -9.94
C ASP A 106 1.06 6.28 -10.63
N PHE A 107 -0.25 6.07 -10.82
CA PHE A 107 -1.14 7.03 -11.47
C PHE A 107 -2.57 6.97 -10.91
N GLY A 108 -3.28 8.09 -11.05
CA GLY A 108 -4.73 8.17 -10.87
C GLY A 108 -5.48 7.89 -12.17
N ARG A 109 -6.81 7.96 -12.12
CA ARG A 109 -7.67 7.88 -13.32
C ARG A 109 -8.49 9.15 -13.46
N THR A 110 -8.81 9.54 -14.69
CA THR A 110 -9.73 10.65 -14.94
C THR A 110 -11.12 10.34 -14.40
N LEU A 111 -11.78 11.33 -13.82
CA LEU A 111 -13.20 11.21 -13.43
C LEU A 111 -14.12 11.16 -14.66
N ALA A 112 -13.75 11.86 -15.73
CA ALA A 112 -14.49 11.86 -16.98
C ALA A 112 -14.15 10.62 -17.83
N PRO A 113 -15.13 10.02 -18.52
CA PRO A 113 -14.90 8.89 -19.40
C PRO A 113 -14.18 9.32 -20.69
N ASN A 114 -13.38 8.44 -21.27
CA ASN A 114 -12.77 8.63 -22.58
C ASN A 114 -13.71 8.15 -23.72
N SER A 115 -13.26 8.27 -24.98
CA SER A 115 -14.06 7.91 -26.16
C SER A 115 -14.41 6.41 -26.27
N ASN A 116 -13.80 5.55 -25.46
CA ASN A 116 -13.97 4.10 -25.48
C ASN A 116 -14.80 3.58 -24.28
N SER A 117 -15.56 4.47 -23.62
CA SER A 117 -16.32 4.13 -22.40
C SER A 117 -15.43 3.61 -21.26
N GLY A 118 -14.15 4.01 -21.25
CA GLY A 118 -13.23 3.79 -20.15
C GLY A 118 -12.78 5.11 -19.52
N THR A 119 -11.60 5.13 -18.90
CA THR A 119 -10.97 6.36 -18.37
C THR A 119 -9.56 6.51 -18.91
N ASP A 120 -8.95 7.68 -18.74
CA ASP A 120 -7.54 7.92 -19.04
C ASP A 120 -6.73 8.09 -17.76
N HIS A 121 -5.42 8.27 -17.91
CA HIS A 121 -4.51 8.52 -16.78
C HIS A 121 -4.78 9.91 -16.18
N GLY A 122 -4.80 9.95 -14.85
CA GLY A 122 -4.91 11.14 -14.02
C GLY A 122 -3.80 11.19 -12.97
N TRP A 123 -3.77 12.27 -12.18
CA TRP A 123 -2.69 12.50 -11.22
C TRP A 123 -3.12 12.26 -9.77
N ALA A 124 -4.34 12.67 -9.40
CA ALA A 124 -4.90 12.36 -8.09
C ALA A 124 -5.48 10.95 -8.04
N GLY A 125 -5.27 10.30 -6.89
CA GLY A 125 -5.79 8.98 -6.57
C GLY A 125 -5.98 8.82 -5.07
N ASN A 126 -6.34 7.61 -4.65
CA ASN A 126 -6.48 7.26 -3.25
C ASN A 126 -5.34 6.34 -2.82
N THR A 127 -4.85 6.53 -1.60
CA THR A 127 -3.93 5.61 -0.93
C THR A 127 -4.66 5.02 0.27
N PHE A 128 -4.57 3.71 0.46
CA PHE A 128 -5.18 3.01 1.59
C PHE A 128 -4.08 2.48 2.51
N VAL A 129 -4.30 2.61 3.82
CA VAL A 129 -3.38 2.13 4.86
C VAL A 129 -4.15 1.26 5.84
N LEU A 130 -3.56 0.13 6.19
CA LEU A 130 -4.14 -0.85 7.11
C LEU A 130 -3.06 -1.45 8.01
N GLY A 131 -3.41 -1.69 9.27
CA GLY A 131 -2.52 -2.32 10.24
C GLY A 131 -3.15 -2.27 11.63
N GLY A 132 -2.69 -3.11 12.56
CA GLY A 132 -3.25 -3.14 13.91
C GLY A 132 -2.94 -1.89 14.73
N SER A 133 -1.77 -1.27 14.49
CA SER A 133 -1.40 0.00 15.11
C SER A 133 -1.97 1.24 14.41
N VAL A 134 -2.65 1.07 13.26
CA VAL A 134 -3.21 2.21 12.50
C VAL A 134 -4.50 2.68 13.16
N ASN A 135 -4.61 3.98 13.41
CA ASN A 135 -5.85 4.65 13.81
C ASN A 135 -6.85 4.67 12.64
N GLY A 136 -7.43 3.50 12.36
CA GLY A 136 -8.33 3.27 11.23
C GLY A 136 -9.69 3.95 11.35
N GLY A 137 -10.55 3.73 10.36
CA GLY A 137 -11.89 4.34 10.30
C GLY A 137 -11.87 5.84 9.99
N LYS A 138 -10.75 6.35 9.49
CA LYS A 138 -10.55 7.76 9.17
C LYS A 138 -10.28 7.94 7.69
N ILE A 139 -10.83 9.00 7.14
CA ILE A 139 -10.49 9.51 5.82
C ILE A 139 -9.69 10.78 6.05
N TYR A 140 -8.46 10.78 5.57
CA TYR A 140 -7.60 11.95 5.58
C TYR A 140 -7.75 12.71 4.27
N ASN A 141 -7.28 13.97 4.27
CA ASN A 141 -7.31 14.84 3.11
C ASN A 141 -8.75 15.12 2.62
N LYS A 142 -8.89 15.69 1.42
CA LYS A 142 -10.18 16.13 0.90
C LYS A 142 -10.62 15.26 -0.28
N TYR A 143 -11.88 14.86 -0.28
CA TYR A 143 -12.52 14.37 -1.50
C TYR A 143 -12.84 15.53 -2.43
N THR A 144 -13.00 15.18 -3.72
CA THR A 144 -13.60 16.12 -4.65
C THR A 144 -15.02 16.48 -4.20
N ARG A 145 -15.36 17.77 -4.26
CA ARG A 145 -16.70 18.27 -3.89
C ARG A 145 -17.74 17.96 -4.97
N SER A 146 -17.29 17.64 -6.17
CA SER A 146 -18.14 17.31 -7.31
C SER A 146 -17.45 16.28 -8.19
N LEU A 147 -18.23 15.35 -8.73
CA LEU A 147 -17.79 14.41 -9.76
C LEU A 147 -18.21 14.86 -11.16
N LEU A 148 -18.85 16.02 -11.28
CA LEU A 148 -19.35 16.56 -12.54
C LEU A 148 -18.21 17.21 -13.34
N PRO A 149 -18.19 17.09 -14.68
CA PRO A 149 -17.18 17.73 -15.52
C PRO A 149 -17.06 19.25 -15.27
N GLY A 150 -15.84 19.77 -15.29
CA GLY A 150 -15.58 21.21 -15.19
C GLY A 150 -15.76 21.80 -13.80
N HIS A 151 -15.73 20.98 -12.74
CA HIS A 151 -15.71 21.46 -11.37
C HIS A 151 -14.39 22.19 -11.04
N ASP A 152 -14.37 22.89 -9.91
CA ASP A 152 -13.28 23.78 -9.47
C ASP A 152 -11.89 23.12 -9.29
N MET A 153 -11.84 21.79 -9.23
CA MET A 153 -10.59 21.00 -9.13
C MET A 153 -10.29 20.20 -10.40
N ASP A 154 -11.19 20.22 -11.39
CA ASP A 154 -10.95 19.62 -12.70
C ASP A 154 -10.09 20.57 -13.54
N VAL A 155 -8.82 20.20 -13.72
CA VAL A 155 -7.90 21.00 -14.54
C VAL A 155 -8.07 20.72 -16.03
N TYR A 156 -8.54 19.52 -16.38
CA TYR A 156 -8.83 19.11 -17.75
C TYR A 156 -9.37 17.66 -17.79
N HIS A 157 -10.59 17.49 -18.31
CA HIS A 157 -11.18 16.17 -18.60
C HIS A 157 -11.20 15.24 -17.38
N GLY A 158 -11.62 15.76 -16.23
CA GLY A 158 -11.68 15.04 -14.96
C GLY A 158 -10.32 14.74 -14.34
N ARG A 159 -9.24 15.45 -14.74
CA ARG A 159 -7.93 15.36 -14.07
C ARG A 159 -7.91 16.30 -12.88
N ILE A 160 -7.45 15.78 -11.75
CA ILE A 160 -7.28 16.54 -10.51
C ILE A 160 -5.80 16.56 -10.15
N ILE A 161 -5.31 17.73 -9.74
CA ILE A 161 -3.97 17.88 -9.14
C ILE A 161 -4.05 17.45 -7.67
N PRO A 162 -3.22 16.49 -7.20
CA PRO A 162 -3.16 16.14 -5.79
C PRO A 162 -2.83 17.36 -4.93
N GLU A 163 -3.65 17.66 -3.92
CA GLU A 163 -3.34 18.72 -2.94
C GLU A 163 -2.21 18.31 -1.99
N PHE A 164 -2.07 17.00 -1.74
CA PHE A 164 -1.14 16.43 -0.78
C PHE A 164 -0.11 15.54 -1.50
N PRO A 165 1.17 15.62 -1.11
CA PRO A 165 2.19 14.79 -1.71
C PRO A 165 2.19 13.38 -1.11
N TRP A 166 2.89 12.42 -1.71
CA TRP A 166 2.96 11.05 -1.20
C TRP A 166 3.62 10.98 0.20
N GLU A 167 4.50 11.94 0.53
CA GLU A 167 5.07 12.13 1.86
C GLU A 167 4.01 12.35 2.95
N ASN A 168 2.78 12.78 2.58
CA ASN A 168 1.67 13.00 3.51
C ASN A 168 1.44 11.83 4.47
N ILE A 169 1.56 10.61 3.95
CA ILE A 169 1.37 9.37 4.70
C ILE A 169 2.68 8.59 4.85
N MET A 170 3.63 8.72 3.93
CA MET A 170 4.87 7.95 4.00
C MET A 170 5.83 8.43 5.08
N VAL A 171 5.84 9.73 5.42
CA VAL A 171 6.61 10.24 6.56
C VAL A 171 6.17 9.59 7.88
N PRO A 172 4.88 9.61 8.27
CA PRO A 172 4.48 8.97 9.52
C PRO A 172 4.68 7.45 9.51
N ILE A 173 4.59 6.78 8.36
CA ILE A 173 4.93 5.35 8.23
C ILE A 173 6.43 5.12 8.48
N ALA A 174 7.30 5.93 7.88
CA ALA A 174 8.74 5.83 8.11
C ALA A 174 9.10 6.09 9.58
N GLN A 175 8.46 7.08 10.22
CA GLN A 175 8.62 7.32 11.66
C GLN A 175 8.12 6.13 12.50
N TRP A 176 7.01 5.50 12.12
CA TRP A 176 6.53 4.28 12.77
C TRP A 176 7.48 3.09 12.58
N MET A 177 8.15 3.00 11.43
CA MET A 177 9.25 2.05 11.16
C MET A 177 10.56 2.41 11.88
N GLY A 178 10.60 3.50 12.66
CA GLY A 178 11.76 3.92 13.45
C GLY A 178 12.75 4.80 12.69
N MET A 179 12.28 5.63 11.77
CA MET A 179 13.04 6.77 11.25
C MET A 179 13.06 7.91 12.29
N GLU A 180 14.25 8.39 12.61
CA GLU A 180 14.44 9.50 13.54
C GLU A 180 14.14 10.86 12.87
N PRO A 181 13.67 11.88 13.63
CA PRO A 181 13.29 13.17 13.05
C PRO A 181 14.39 13.86 12.23
N ASP A 182 15.66 13.73 12.62
CA ASP A 182 16.81 14.33 11.95
C ASP A 182 17.15 13.64 10.60
N GLN A 183 16.67 12.42 10.37
CA GLN A 183 16.83 11.70 9.10
C GLN A 183 15.82 12.14 8.04
N THR A 184 14.73 12.81 8.45
CA THR A 184 13.57 13.11 7.60
C THR A 184 13.94 13.80 6.30
N SER A 185 14.83 14.79 6.31
CA SER A 185 15.24 15.52 5.09
C SER A 185 16.09 14.68 4.14
N GLY A 186 16.84 13.70 4.66
CA GLY A 186 17.63 12.77 3.85
C GLY A 186 16.77 11.70 3.19
N VAL A 187 15.78 11.19 3.92
CA VAL A 187 14.84 10.16 3.43
C VAL A 187 13.78 10.77 2.49
N PHE A 188 13.31 11.98 2.79
CA PHE A 188 12.29 12.69 2.02
C PHE A 188 12.79 14.06 1.54
N PRO A 189 13.68 14.08 0.52
CA PRO A 189 14.31 15.32 0.05
C PRO A 189 13.34 16.33 -0.56
N ASN A 190 12.15 15.90 -0.97
CA ASN A 190 11.13 16.77 -1.55
C ASN A 190 10.30 17.55 -0.52
N LEU A 191 10.43 17.25 0.78
CA LEU A 191 9.66 17.94 1.82
C LEU A 191 9.91 19.45 1.85
N GLN A 192 11.09 19.90 1.39
CA GLN A 192 11.41 21.31 1.25
C GLN A 192 10.43 22.10 0.34
N TYR A 193 9.71 21.40 -0.55
CA TYR A 193 8.72 21.99 -1.46
C TYR A 193 7.31 22.04 -0.86
N PHE A 194 7.11 21.54 0.37
CA PHE A 194 5.80 21.45 1.00
C PHE A 194 5.78 22.09 2.40
N ASN A 195 4.65 22.71 2.74
CA ASN A 195 4.39 23.09 4.12
C ASN A 195 4.12 21.85 4.98
N VAL A 196 5.11 21.43 5.78
CA VAL A 196 5.05 20.20 6.59
C VAL A 196 3.87 20.19 7.56
N SER A 197 3.58 21.31 8.23
CA SER A 197 2.49 21.36 9.22
C SER A 197 1.09 21.27 8.59
N LYS A 198 0.98 21.57 7.29
CA LYS A 198 -0.28 21.48 6.55
C LYS A 198 -0.41 20.18 5.75
N HIS A 199 0.68 19.75 5.11
CA HIS A 199 0.63 18.71 4.09
C HIS A 199 1.08 17.34 4.59
N ILE A 200 1.67 17.23 5.79
CA ILE A 200 2.17 15.96 6.31
C ILE A 200 1.40 15.57 7.56
N LEU A 201 0.86 14.35 7.58
CA LEU A 201 0.15 13.84 8.75
C LEU A 201 1.15 13.54 9.88
N PRO A 202 0.88 13.96 11.12
CA PRO A 202 1.67 13.54 12.26
C PRO A 202 1.59 12.02 12.48
N ARG A 203 2.70 11.37 12.88
CA ARG A 203 2.70 9.93 13.25
C ARG A 203 1.57 9.58 14.20
N SER A 204 1.37 10.37 15.27
CA SER A 204 0.33 10.15 16.27
C SER A 204 -1.10 10.27 15.74
N THR A 205 -1.29 10.92 14.58
CA THR A 205 -2.60 10.95 13.92
C THR A 205 -2.88 9.59 13.26
N VAL A 206 -1.87 9.02 12.62
CA VAL A 206 -1.96 7.77 11.85
C VAL A 206 -1.85 6.53 12.74
N PHE A 207 -1.06 6.57 13.82
CA PHE A 207 -0.77 5.41 14.68
C PHE A 207 -1.12 5.67 16.16
N SER A 208 -1.56 4.62 16.87
CA SER A 208 -2.03 4.68 18.26
C SER A 208 -0.94 4.65 19.33
N ASN A 209 0.27 4.19 18.98
CA ASN A 209 1.43 4.08 19.86
C ASN A 209 2.65 4.71 19.20
#